data_AF-A0A396F7U3-F1
#
_entry.id   AF-A0A396F7U3-F1
#
_cell.length_a   1.000
_cell.length_b   1.000
_cell.length_c   1.000
_cell.angle_alpha   90.00
_cell.angle_beta   90.00
_cell.angle_gamma   90.00
#
_symmetry.space_group_name_H-M   'P 1'
#
loop_
_entity.id
_entity.type
_entity.pdbx_description
1 polymer ?
#
loop_
_entity_poly.entity_id
_entity_poly.type
_entity_poly.pdbx_seq_one_letter_code
_entity_poly.pdbx_strand_id
1 'polypeptide(L)'
;MNVPAVLQNIRSKHPVAYLALYLFAGWVLLVIITHAIAFGAELLVAGSDQPVVKWETTDECADGTRTIYYNSPSLYQEFKVKIKDSKIVDAELGDYSAIGASVSSEQVEHTDSHATYRIDLSILGRPSRACLLECDIRGTTLHMSEIQMRPGKGFSS
;
A
#
# COMPACT_ATOMS: atom_id res chain seq x y z
N MET A 1 5.58 -22.16 -33.04
CA MET A 1 5.68 -20.68 -33.00
C MET A 1 6.92 -20.27 -33.77
N ASN A 2 6.76 -19.46 -34.83
CA ASN A 2 7.92 -18.86 -35.51
C ASN A 2 8.47 -17.75 -34.63
N VAL A 3 9.74 -17.89 -34.22
CA VAL A 3 10.44 -16.83 -33.50
C VAL A 3 10.68 -15.67 -34.47
N PRO A 4 10.30 -14.43 -34.11
CA PRO A 4 10.51 -13.25 -34.95
C PRO A 4 11.92 -13.16 -35.54
N ALA A 5 12.05 -12.71 -36.79
CA ALA A 5 13.32 -12.63 -37.50
C ALA A 5 14.39 -11.82 -36.72
N VAL A 6 13.97 -10.80 -35.97
CA VAL A 6 14.83 -10.01 -35.09
C VAL A 6 15.44 -10.85 -33.97
N LEU A 7 14.64 -11.69 -33.30
CA LEU A 7 15.10 -12.56 -32.23
C LEU A 7 16.04 -13.66 -32.77
N GLN A 8 15.79 -14.16 -33.97
CA GLN A 8 16.70 -15.11 -34.64
C GLN A 8 18.06 -14.49 -34.98
N ASN A 9 18.07 -13.25 -35.46
CA ASN A 9 19.31 -12.52 -35.74
C ASN A 9 20.13 -12.27 -34.46
N ILE A 10 19.47 -11.89 -33.35
CA ILE A 10 20.13 -11.72 -32.04
C ILE A 10 20.64 -13.07 -31.53
N ARG A 11 19.87 -14.15 -31.64
CA ARG A 11 20.29 -15.50 -31.27
C ARG A 11 21.58 -15.92 -31.96
N SER A 12 21.69 -15.62 -33.26
CA SER A 12 22.85 -15.99 -34.08
C SER A 12 24.07 -15.13 -33.80
N LYS A 13 23.92 -13.81 -33.66
CA LYS A 13 25.06 -12.87 -33.51
C LYS A 13 25.47 -12.63 -32.07
N HIS A 14 24.54 -12.73 -31.13
CA HIS A 14 24.71 -12.39 -29.71
C HIS A 14 23.98 -13.41 -28.81
N PRO A 15 24.45 -14.67 -28.73
CA PRO A 15 23.74 -15.74 -28.02
C PRO A 15 23.58 -15.46 -26.52
N VAL A 16 24.53 -14.76 -25.90
CA VAL A 16 24.44 -14.34 -24.48
C VAL A 16 23.34 -13.30 -24.29
N ALA A 17 23.24 -12.30 -25.17
CA ALA A 17 22.18 -11.30 -25.12
C ALA A 17 20.80 -11.93 -25.35
N TYR A 18 20.71 -12.90 -26.26
CA TYR A 18 19.49 -13.68 -26.48
C TYR A 18 19.05 -14.42 -25.21
N LEU A 19 19.97 -15.10 -24.53
CA LEU A 19 19.66 -15.77 -23.26
C LEU A 19 19.23 -14.76 -22.18
N ALA A 20 19.94 -13.63 -22.05
CA ALA A 20 19.60 -12.59 -21.10
C ALA A 20 18.18 -12.02 -21.34
N LEU A 21 17.79 -11.81 -22.60
CA LEU A 21 16.44 -11.37 -22.96
C LEU A 21 15.37 -12.38 -22.54
N TYR A 22 15.61 -13.67 -22.74
CA TYR A 22 14.68 -14.72 -22.32
C TYR A 22 14.58 -14.84 -20.80
N LEU A 23 15.71 -14.76 -20.09
CA LEU A 23 15.72 -14.73 -18.62
C LEU A 23 14.98 -13.51 -18.09
N PHE A 24 15.21 -12.34 -18.70
CA PHE A 24 14.51 -11.11 -18.34
C PHE A 24 13.00 -11.22 -18.59
N ALA A 25 12.58 -11.72 -19.75
CA ALA A 25 11.16 -11.94 -20.04
C ALA A 25 10.51 -12.94 -19.08
N GLY A 26 11.22 -14.03 -18.74
CA GLY A 26 10.76 -15.01 -17.74
C GLY A 26 10.64 -14.40 -16.34
N TRP A 27 11.60 -13.56 -15.94
CA TRP A 27 11.55 -12.83 -14.67
C TRP A 27 10.39 -11.82 -14.64
N VAL A 28 10.20 -11.03 -15.70
CA VAL A 28 9.06 -10.10 -15.82
C VAL A 28 7.73 -10.86 -15.71
N LEU A 29 7.60 -12.00 -16.41
CA LEU A 29 6.39 -12.83 -16.33
C LEU A 29 6.16 -13.34 -14.90
N LEU A 30 7.21 -13.79 -14.22
CA LEU A 30 7.12 -14.24 -12.83
C LEU A 30 6.64 -13.10 -11.92
N VAL A 31 7.22 -11.90 -12.06
CA VAL A 31 6.81 -10.70 -11.29
C VAL A 31 5.32 -10.40 -11.52
N ILE A 32 4.85 -10.41 -12.78
CA ILE A 32 3.44 -10.16 -13.12
C ILE A 32 2.53 -11.19 -12.46
N ILE A 33 2.87 -12.48 -12.54
CA ILE A 33 2.05 -13.55 -11.96
C ILE A 33 1.97 -13.41 -10.44
N THR A 34 3.10 -13.16 -9.77
CA THR A 34 3.13 -12.98 -8.31
C THR A 34 2.27 -11.79 -7.88
N HIS A 35 2.36 -10.66 -8.58
CA HIS A 35 1.51 -9.49 -8.28
C HIS A 35 0.03 -9.77 -8.52
N ALA A 36 -0.32 -10.45 -9.62
CA ALA A 36 -1.71 -10.81 -9.91
C ALA A 36 -2.31 -11.75 -8.86
N ILE A 37 -1.53 -12.71 -8.36
CA ILE A 37 -1.96 -13.61 -7.27
C ILE A 37 -2.15 -12.81 -5.97
N ALA A 38 -1.20 -11.95 -5.61
CA ALA A 38 -1.28 -11.15 -4.39
C ALA A 38 -2.49 -10.19 -4.42
N PHE A 39 -2.71 -9.51 -5.55
CA PHE A 39 -3.88 -8.68 -5.78
C PHE A 39 -5.18 -9.52 -5.71
N GLY A 40 -5.20 -10.69 -6.34
CA GLY A 40 -6.33 -11.62 -6.27
C GLY A 40 -6.65 -12.06 -4.83
N ALA A 41 -5.65 -12.33 -4.00
CA ALA A 41 -5.83 -12.66 -2.59
C ALA A 41 -6.41 -11.48 -1.78
N GLU A 42 -5.90 -10.27 -2.01
CA GLU A 42 -6.42 -9.04 -1.40
C GLU A 42 -7.90 -8.82 -1.76
N LEU A 43 -8.29 -9.13 -3.01
CA LEU A 43 -9.68 -9.08 -3.48
C LEU A 43 -10.60 -10.17 -2.91
N LEU A 44 -10.07 -11.23 -2.29
CA LEU A 44 -10.87 -12.27 -1.63
C LEU A 44 -11.13 -11.93 -0.16
N VAL A 45 -10.12 -11.42 0.56
CA VAL A 45 -10.23 -11.00 1.98
C VAL A 45 -11.12 -9.75 2.13
N ALA A 46 -11.20 -8.99 1.06
CA ALA A 46 -12.06 -7.85 0.78
C ALA A 46 -13.53 -7.84 1.20
N GLY A 47 -14.14 -9.00 1.43
CA GLY A 47 -15.59 -9.16 1.55
C GLY A 47 -16.16 -9.06 2.97
N SER A 48 -15.32 -8.84 3.99
CA SER A 48 -15.76 -8.76 5.39
C SER A 48 -16.29 -7.37 5.75
N ASP A 49 -17.44 -7.30 6.43
CA ASP A 49 -18.02 -6.05 6.96
C ASP A 49 -17.33 -5.56 8.26
N GLN A 50 -16.35 -6.31 8.78
CA GLN A 50 -15.57 -5.96 9.97
C GLN A 50 -14.28 -5.22 9.60
N PRO A 51 -13.80 -4.29 10.44
CA PRO A 51 -12.46 -3.71 10.27
C PRO A 51 -11.40 -4.80 10.29
N VAL A 52 -10.49 -4.78 9.33
CA VAL A 52 -9.38 -5.72 9.23
C VAL A 52 -8.07 -4.95 9.31
N VAL A 53 -7.26 -5.25 10.32
CA VAL A 53 -5.88 -4.78 10.41
C VAL A 53 -5.07 -5.51 9.34
N LYS A 54 -4.53 -4.78 8.37
CA LYS A 54 -3.67 -5.34 7.31
C LYS A 54 -2.20 -5.29 7.68
N TRP A 55 -1.84 -4.30 8.47
CA TRP A 55 -0.49 -4.08 8.92
C TRP A 55 -0.50 -3.38 10.27
N GLU A 56 0.43 -3.75 11.13
CA GLU A 56 0.67 -3.10 12.41
C GLU A 56 2.17 -3.15 12.73
N THR A 57 2.67 -2.08 13.32
CA THR A 57 4.02 -2.04 13.87
C THR A 57 4.10 -1.06 15.03
N THR A 58 5.21 -1.11 15.74
CA THR A 58 5.51 -0.22 16.84
C THR A 58 6.91 0.35 16.70
N ASP A 59 7.09 1.61 17.10
CA ASP A 59 8.39 2.27 17.17
C ASP A 59 8.48 3.11 18.46
N GLU A 60 9.65 3.69 18.74
CA GLU A 60 9.84 4.64 19.83
C GLU A 60 9.17 5.99 19.50
N CYS A 61 8.41 6.52 20.47
CA CYS A 61 7.82 7.85 20.40
C CYS A 61 8.89 8.92 20.65
N ALA A 62 9.77 9.11 19.65
CA ALA A 62 10.79 10.13 19.67
C ALA A 62 10.36 11.37 18.88
N ASP A 63 10.87 12.53 19.31
CA ASP A 63 10.66 13.81 18.64
C ASP A 63 11.17 13.79 17.20
N GLY A 64 10.45 14.47 16.32
CA GLY A 64 10.77 14.61 14.90
C GLY A 64 9.60 14.26 13.99
N THR A 65 9.84 14.33 12.68
CA THR A 65 8.86 13.90 11.67
C THR A 65 9.04 12.43 11.37
N ARG A 66 7.96 11.66 11.49
CA ARG A 66 7.87 10.25 11.12
C ARG A 66 7.10 10.12 9.82
N THR A 67 7.59 9.25 8.94
CA THR A 67 6.92 8.89 7.70
C THR A 67 6.48 7.45 7.82
N ILE A 68 5.17 7.25 7.84
CA ILE A 68 4.50 5.97 7.96
C ILE A 68 4.02 5.62 6.56
N TYR A 69 4.19 4.38 6.13
CA TYR A 69 3.69 3.95 4.84
C TYR A 69 3.10 2.56 4.91
N TYR A 70 2.07 2.35 4.11
CA TYR A 70 1.49 1.06 3.82
C TYR A 70 1.64 0.77 2.33
N ASN A 71 2.04 -0.46 2.00
CA ASN A 71 2.25 -0.88 0.62
C ASN A 71 1.61 -2.26 0.40
N SER A 72 0.51 -2.28 -0.34
CA SER A 72 -0.17 -3.47 -0.84
C SER A 72 -0.19 -3.48 -2.37
N PRO A 73 -0.51 -4.62 -3.00
CA PRO A 73 -0.67 -4.70 -4.45
C PRO A 73 -1.65 -3.68 -5.03
N SER A 74 -2.68 -3.28 -4.27
CA SER A 74 -3.71 -2.34 -4.74
C SER A 74 -3.49 -0.89 -4.29
N LEU A 75 -2.79 -0.67 -3.18
CA LEU A 75 -2.63 0.64 -2.56
C LEU A 75 -1.24 0.82 -1.97
N TYR A 76 -0.57 1.88 -2.38
CA TYR A 76 0.50 2.52 -1.64
C TYR A 76 -0.03 3.80 -1.00
N GLN A 77 0.23 4.00 0.29
CA GLN A 77 -0.23 5.16 1.05
C GLN A 77 0.87 5.61 2.02
N GLU A 78 1.20 6.90 2.02
CA GLU A 78 2.18 7.52 2.92
C GLU A 78 1.53 8.58 3.82
N PHE A 79 1.91 8.60 5.09
CA PHE A 79 1.43 9.53 6.10
C PHE A 79 2.58 10.13 6.89
N LYS A 80 2.62 11.46 7.02
CA LYS A 80 3.67 12.17 7.76
C LYS A 80 3.11 12.69 9.08
N VAL A 81 3.75 12.33 10.19
CA VAL A 81 3.32 12.69 11.53
C VAL A 81 4.48 13.36 12.25
N LYS A 82 4.27 14.54 12.81
CA LYS A 82 5.28 15.26 13.57
C LYS A 82 5.05 15.07 15.06
N ILE A 83 6.06 14.53 15.72
CA ILE A 83 6.05 14.25 17.16
C ILE A 83 6.93 15.27 17.86
N LYS A 84 6.44 15.83 18.95
CA LYS A 84 7.21 16.68 19.85
C LYS A 84 6.68 16.54 21.28
N ASP A 85 7.57 16.39 22.25
CA ASP A 85 7.23 16.28 23.66
C ASP A 85 6.20 15.16 23.92
N SER A 86 6.38 14.02 23.23
CA SER A 86 5.47 12.85 23.22
C SER A 86 4.03 13.16 22.76
N LYS A 87 3.85 14.19 21.93
CA LYS A 87 2.58 14.55 21.32
C LYS A 87 2.69 14.67 19.81
N ILE A 88 1.62 14.33 19.10
CA ILE A 88 1.46 14.65 17.69
C ILE A 88 1.09 16.12 17.58
N VAL A 89 2.00 16.92 17.03
CA VAL A 89 1.81 18.37 16.86
C VAL A 89 1.36 18.74 15.46
N ASP A 90 1.53 17.83 14.50
CA ASP A 90 1.16 18.04 13.11
C ASP A 90 1.00 16.68 12.40
N ALA A 91 0.14 16.65 11.39
CA ALA A 91 -0.06 15.48 10.55
C ALA A 91 -0.42 15.93 9.12
N GLU A 92 0.33 15.42 8.15
CA GLU A 92 0.24 15.83 6.76
C GLU A 92 0.07 14.62 5.83
N LEU A 93 -0.62 14.87 4.73
CA LEU A 93 -0.74 13.92 3.62
C LEU A 93 0.65 13.63 3.05
N GLY A 94 0.95 12.35 2.83
CA GLY A 94 2.06 11.91 2.00
C GLY A 94 1.62 11.61 0.57
N ASP A 95 2.46 10.87 -0.15
CA ASP A 95 2.10 10.34 -1.47
C ASP A 95 1.17 9.11 -1.36
N TYR A 96 0.32 8.91 -2.35
CA TYR A 96 -0.39 7.65 -2.53
C TYR A 96 -0.34 7.20 -3.99
N SER A 97 -0.48 5.89 -4.20
CA SER A 97 -0.63 5.30 -5.54
C SER A 97 -1.64 4.16 -5.46
N ALA A 98 -2.56 4.11 -6.41
CA ALA A 98 -3.60 3.09 -6.46
C ALA A 98 -3.56 2.38 -7.81
N ILE A 99 -3.58 1.05 -7.81
CA ILE A 99 -3.54 0.23 -9.02
C ILE A 99 -4.86 -0.55 -9.14
N GLY A 100 -5.53 -0.40 -10.29
CA GLY A 100 -6.81 -1.05 -10.53
C GLY A 100 -7.96 -0.51 -9.66
N ALA A 101 -7.77 0.65 -9.03
CA ALA A 101 -8.70 1.27 -8.11
C ALA A 101 -8.79 2.79 -8.35
N SER A 102 -9.88 3.40 -7.93
CA SER A 102 -10.05 4.86 -7.85
C SER A 102 -10.15 5.31 -6.40
N VAL A 103 -9.66 6.52 -6.13
CA VAL A 103 -9.77 7.18 -4.83
C VAL A 103 -10.86 8.25 -4.93
N SER A 104 -11.79 8.26 -3.97
CA SER A 104 -12.94 9.19 -3.98
C SER A 104 -12.97 10.19 -2.82
N SER A 105 -12.23 9.92 -1.76
CA SER A 105 -12.14 10.80 -0.58
C SER A 105 -10.77 10.65 0.06
N GLU A 106 -10.22 11.76 0.51
CA GLU A 106 -8.92 11.86 1.16
C GLU A 106 -9.04 12.78 2.38
N GLN A 107 -8.69 12.29 3.57
CA GLN A 107 -8.87 13.03 4.82
C GLN A 107 -7.70 12.74 5.77
N VAL A 108 -7.20 13.79 6.43
CA VAL A 108 -6.25 13.68 7.53
C VAL A 108 -6.83 14.37 8.74
N GLU A 109 -6.74 13.70 9.88
CA GLU A 109 -7.16 14.21 11.17
C GLU A 109 -6.11 13.87 12.22
N HIS A 110 -5.84 14.78 13.15
CA HIS A 110 -4.98 14.48 14.28
C HIS A 110 -5.41 15.17 15.58
N THR A 111 -4.95 14.58 16.67
CA THR A 111 -5.05 15.02 18.06
C THR A 111 -3.66 14.89 18.69
N ASP A 112 -3.49 15.29 19.95
CA ASP A 112 -2.21 15.18 20.66
C ASP A 112 -1.64 13.75 20.71
N SER A 113 -2.47 12.71 20.62
CA SER A 113 -2.03 11.31 20.79
C SER A 113 -2.40 10.40 19.63
N HIS A 114 -3.21 10.85 18.68
CA HIS A 114 -3.69 10.02 17.59
C HIS A 114 -3.81 10.81 16.29
N ALA A 115 -3.34 10.24 15.19
CA ALA A 115 -3.43 10.81 13.86
C ALA A 115 -3.85 9.74 12.86
N THR A 116 -4.67 10.13 11.89
CA THR A 116 -5.20 9.23 10.87
C THR A 116 -5.08 9.86 9.50
N TYR A 117 -4.77 9.00 8.53
CA TYR A 117 -4.87 9.30 7.11
C TYR A 117 -5.83 8.30 6.45
N ARG A 118 -6.97 8.82 6.02
CA ARG A 118 -8.03 8.03 5.40
C ARG A 118 -8.10 8.26 3.90
N ILE A 119 -8.18 7.15 3.16
CA ILE A 119 -8.51 7.11 1.73
C ILE A 119 -9.73 6.21 1.53
N ASP A 120 -10.73 6.68 0.79
CA ASP A 120 -11.81 5.80 0.31
C ASP A 120 -11.44 5.23 -1.06
N LEU A 121 -11.10 3.94 -1.08
CA LEU A 121 -10.65 3.17 -2.23
C LEU A 121 -11.80 2.39 -2.87
N SER A 122 -11.98 2.53 -4.18
CA SER A 122 -13.00 1.82 -4.97
C SER A 122 -12.35 0.97 -6.04
N ILE A 123 -12.53 -0.34 -5.97
CA ILE A 123 -12.02 -1.30 -6.96
C ILE A 123 -13.16 -1.76 -7.85
N LEU A 124 -12.93 -1.82 -9.16
CA LEU A 124 -13.95 -2.22 -10.13
C LEU A 124 -14.51 -3.62 -9.78
N GLY A 125 -15.84 -3.72 -9.66
CA GLY A 125 -16.53 -4.98 -9.34
C GLY A 125 -16.51 -5.39 -7.86
N ARG A 126 -16.09 -4.49 -6.96
CA ARG A 126 -16.11 -4.70 -5.51
C ARG A 126 -16.75 -3.51 -4.77
N PRO A 127 -17.26 -3.73 -3.55
CA PRO A 127 -17.61 -2.62 -2.65
C PRO A 127 -16.39 -1.78 -2.33
N SER A 128 -16.57 -0.46 -2.28
CA SER A 128 -15.55 0.49 -1.81
C SER A 128 -15.14 0.19 -0.37
N ARG A 129 -13.94 0.62 0.02
CA ARG A 129 -13.37 0.53 1.37
C ARG A 129 -12.80 1.85 1.83
N ALA A 130 -12.86 2.10 3.12
CA ALA A 130 -12.02 3.08 3.78
C ALA A 130 -10.72 2.37 4.19
N CYS A 131 -9.60 2.86 3.68
CA CYS A 131 -8.24 2.52 4.08
C CYS A 131 -7.76 3.59 5.06
N LEU A 132 -7.40 3.18 6.27
CA LEU A 132 -7.05 4.09 7.36
C LEU A 132 -5.65 3.76 7.83
N LEU A 133 -4.71 4.66 7.55
CA LEU A 133 -3.35 4.60 8.04
C LEU A 133 -3.27 5.43 9.34
N GLU A 134 -3.12 4.73 10.46
CA GLU A 134 -3.20 5.30 11.80
C GLU A 134 -1.82 5.41 12.46
N CYS A 135 -1.73 6.37 13.36
CA CYS A 135 -0.61 6.60 14.26
C CYS A 135 -1.16 6.93 15.65
N ASP A 136 -0.76 6.17 16.66
CA ASP A 136 -1.26 6.29 18.05
C ASP A 136 -0.07 6.29 19.01
N ILE A 137 0.03 7.31 19.87
CA ILE A 137 1.03 7.40 20.93
C ILE A 137 0.47 6.75 22.20
N ARG A 138 1.11 5.66 22.62
CA ARG A 138 0.82 4.95 23.87
C ARG A 138 2.02 5.00 24.80
N GLY A 139 2.04 5.99 25.68
CA GLY A 139 3.18 6.25 26.55
C GLY A 139 4.40 6.65 25.72
N THR A 140 5.47 5.85 25.78
CA THR A 140 6.71 6.06 25.02
C THR A 140 6.74 5.31 23.69
N THR A 141 5.64 4.66 23.32
CA THR A 141 5.56 3.82 22.11
C THR A 141 4.66 4.48 21.07
N LEU A 142 5.12 4.51 19.83
CA LEU A 142 4.34 4.88 18.66
C LEU A 142 3.78 3.62 18.01
N HIS A 143 2.47 3.46 18.01
CA HIS A 143 1.74 2.40 17.31
C HIS A 143 1.31 2.90 15.95
N MET A 144 1.51 2.09 14.91
CA MET A 144 1.13 2.44 13.55
C MET A 144 0.43 1.25 12.93
N SER A 145 -0.66 1.49 12.22
CA SER A 145 -1.45 0.42 11.60
C SER A 145 -2.13 0.87 10.32
N GLU A 146 -2.34 -0.07 9.40
CA GLU A 146 -3.30 0.11 8.32
C GLU A 146 -4.51 -0.78 8.57
N ILE A 147 -5.68 -0.16 8.53
CA ILE A 147 -6.96 -0.80 8.78
C ILE A 147 -7.87 -0.55 7.58
N GLN A 148 -8.48 -1.63 7.07
CA GLN A 148 -9.49 -1.54 6.02
C GLN A 148 -10.86 -1.89 6.54
N MET A 149 -11.85 -1.08 6.16
CA MET A 149 -13.25 -1.28 6.54
C MET A 149 -14.20 -0.76 5.46
N ARG A 150 -15.50 -0.99 5.63
CA ARG A 150 -16.51 -0.46 4.71
C ARG A 150 -16.74 1.05 4.98
N PRO A 151 -16.86 1.91 3.94
CA PRO A 151 -17.09 3.34 4.13
C PRO A 151 -18.40 3.59 4.89
N GLY A 152 -18.37 4.54 5.82
CA GLY A 152 -19.55 4.93 6.62
C GLY A 152 -19.78 4.09 7.89
N LYS A 153 -19.03 3.01 8.11
CA LYS A 153 -18.87 2.44 9.45
C LYS A 153 -17.61 3.04 10.06
N GLY A 154 -17.76 4.13 10.82
CA GLY A 154 -16.69 4.59 11.70
C GLY A 154 -16.48 3.59 12.85
N PHE A 155 -15.36 3.69 13.55
CA PHE A 155 -15.27 3.11 14.89
C PHE A 155 -16.34 3.78 15.75
N SER A 156 -17.33 3.01 16.23
CA SER A 156 -18.20 3.50 17.29
C SER A 156 -17.31 3.74 18.52
N SER A 157 -17.19 5.00 18.92
CA SER A 157 -16.61 5.42 20.20
C SER A 157 -17.36 4.80 21.38
#